data_AF-A0A2H9SKJ3-F1
#
_entry.id   AF-A0A2H9SKJ3-F1
#
_cell.length_a   1.000
_cell.length_b   1.000
_cell.length_c   1.000
_cell.angle_alpha   90.00
_cell.angle_beta   90.00
_cell.angle_gamma   90.00
#
_symmetry.space_group_name_H-M   'P 1'
#
loop_
_entity.id
_entity.type
_entity.pdbx_description
1 polymer ?
#
loop_
_entity_poly.entity_id
_entity_poly.type
_entity_poly.pdbx_seq_one_letter_code
_entity_poly.pdbx_strand_id
1 'polypeptide(L)'
;MNIKKLILTFLLYLPLINSHATPDRVQLLVWANEAIIKTYSYTYANYLSAQKETAPYFTSEGWIAYTKALNASKVPQEVQKNLYAVSAVATAPPVLSTVDATHWTVTMPVLVQYQNPQYQQQQNLKIVLGITLASSGQGVRGFAITSFQSHVITPPCRCMPASN
;
A
#
# COMPACT_ATOMS: atom_id res chain seq x y z
N MET A 1 52.46 -0.89 -50.59
CA MET A 1 52.04 -2.28 -50.95
C MET A 1 52.56 -3.18 -49.83
N ASN A 2 51.81 -3.87 -48.98
CA ASN A 2 50.41 -4.27 -48.98
C ASN A 2 49.95 -4.46 -47.53
N ILE A 3 48.77 -3.94 -47.20
CA ILE A 3 48.02 -4.16 -45.96
C ILE A 3 47.24 -5.47 -46.12
N LYS A 4 47.31 -6.40 -45.15
CA LYS A 4 46.26 -7.40 -44.92
C LYS A 4 46.37 -8.05 -43.54
N LYS A 5 45.50 -7.59 -42.65
CA LYS A 5 44.68 -8.34 -41.67
C LYS A 5 45.36 -9.48 -40.90
N LEU A 6 45.56 -9.26 -39.60
CA LEU A 6 45.32 -10.31 -38.60
C LEU A 6 44.81 -9.66 -37.30
N ILE A 7 43.50 -9.43 -37.26
CA ILE A 7 42.76 -9.14 -36.04
C ILE A 7 42.51 -10.49 -35.37
N LEU A 8 43.13 -10.74 -34.22
CA LEU A 8 42.90 -11.96 -33.43
C LEU A 8 42.57 -11.58 -31.97
N THR A 9 41.28 -11.36 -31.75
CA THR A 9 40.50 -11.65 -30.53
C THR A 9 41.14 -11.36 -29.17
N PHE A 10 40.91 -10.13 -28.67
CA PHE A 10 40.85 -9.87 -27.23
C PHE A 10 39.45 -10.29 -26.75
N LEU A 11 39.35 -11.48 -26.14
CA LEU A 11 38.14 -11.95 -25.48
C LEU A 11 37.83 -11.02 -24.30
N LEU A 12 36.87 -10.11 -24.51
CA LEU A 12 36.24 -9.30 -23.46
C LEU A 12 35.50 -10.22 -22.48
N TYR A 13 36.18 -10.60 -21.40
CA TYR A 13 35.53 -11.02 -20.17
C TYR A 13 34.99 -9.76 -19.47
N LEU A 14 33.87 -9.22 -19.95
CA LEU A 14 33.09 -8.28 -19.16
C LEU A 14 32.35 -9.09 -18.09
N PRO A 15 32.58 -8.87 -16.79
CA PRO A 15 31.65 -9.38 -15.80
C PRO A 15 30.29 -8.73 -16.10
N LEU A 16 29.27 -9.55 -16.37
CA LEU A 16 27.88 -9.10 -16.25
C LEU A 16 27.69 -8.74 -14.78
N ILE A 17 27.93 -7.48 -14.45
CA ILE A 17 27.53 -6.92 -13.17
C ILE A 17 26.00 -6.92 -13.24
N ASN A 18 25.38 -7.92 -12.62
CA ASN A 18 23.93 -7.91 -12.40
C ASN A 18 23.64 -6.67 -11.57
N SER A 19 23.29 -5.58 -12.25
CA SER A 19 22.71 -4.41 -11.62
C SER A 19 21.35 -4.88 -11.11
N HIS A 20 21.29 -5.33 -9.86
CA HIS A 20 20.02 -5.42 -9.15
C HIS A 20 19.48 -4.00 -9.09
N ALA A 21 18.63 -3.65 -10.04
CA ALA A 21 17.98 -2.35 -10.06
C ALA A 21 17.21 -2.22 -8.75
N THR A 22 17.62 -1.28 -7.90
CA THR A 22 16.78 -0.83 -6.80
C THR A 22 15.43 -0.47 -7.38
N PRO A 23 14.31 -0.95 -6.80
CA PRO A 23 13.00 -0.65 -7.36
C PRO A 23 12.83 0.85 -7.55
N ASP A 24 12.22 1.24 -8.66
CA ASP A 24 11.98 2.65 -8.94
C ASP A 24 11.16 3.26 -7.80
N ARG A 25 11.70 4.32 -7.20
CA ARG A 25 11.10 5.01 -6.05
C ARG A 25 9.67 5.45 -6.36
N VAL A 26 9.42 5.91 -7.58
CA VAL A 26 8.09 6.36 -8.00
C VAL A 26 7.14 5.17 -8.04
N GLN A 27 7.55 4.06 -8.64
CA GLN A 27 6.79 2.81 -8.66
C GLN A 27 6.39 2.35 -7.25
N LEU A 28 7.33 2.34 -6.29
CA LEU A 28 7.05 1.94 -4.91
C LEU A 28 6.01 2.85 -4.25
N LEU A 29 6.15 4.17 -4.40
CA LEU A 29 5.21 5.13 -3.81
C LEU A 29 3.81 5.06 -4.43
N VAL A 30 3.72 4.87 -5.75
CA VAL A 30 2.44 4.64 -6.45
C VAL A 30 1.79 3.35 -5.95
N TRP A 31 2.56 2.27 -5.84
CA TRP A 31 2.07 1.00 -5.32
C TRP A 31 1.59 1.11 -3.86
N ALA A 32 2.34 1.81 -3.01
CA ALA A 32 1.96 2.02 -1.61
C ALA A 32 0.65 2.81 -1.49
N ASN A 33 0.48 3.85 -2.31
CA ASN A 33 -0.79 4.59 -2.38
C ASN A 33 -1.95 3.66 -2.78
N GLU A 34 -1.80 2.90 -3.87
CA GLU A 34 -2.83 1.94 -4.33
C GLU A 34 -3.20 0.95 -3.23
N ALA A 35 -2.21 0.37 -2.55
CA ALA A 35 -2.43 -0.60 -1.49
C ALA A 35 -3.20 0.00 -0.30
N ILE A 36 -2.82 1.20 0.16
CA ILE A 36 -3.51 1.90 1.25
C ILE A 36 -4.95 2.23 0.88
N ILE A 37 -5.19 2.79 -0.32
CA ILE A 37 -6.53 3.13 -0.76
C ILE A 37 -7.39 1.88 -0.91
N LYS A 38 -6.83 0.77 -1.44
CA LYS A 38 -7.53 -0.52 -1.56
C LYS A 38 -7.97 -1.05 -0.18
N THR A 39 -7.11 -0.95 0.84
CA THR A 39 -7.43 -1.35 2.22
C THR A 39 -8.64 -0.61 2.80
N TYR A 40 -8.86 0.65 2.41
CA TYR A 40 -9.99 1.49 2.84
C TYR A 40 -11.10 1.63 1.80
N SER A 41 -11.19 0.73 0.81
CA SER A 41 -12.22 0.78 -0.24
C SER A 41 -13.14 -0.43 -0.19
N TYR A 42 -14.22 -0.33 0.59
CA TYR A 42 -15.21 -1.40 0.74
C TYR A 42 -16.55 -0.88 1.26
N THR A 43 -17.57 -1.70 1.19
CA THR A 43 -18.90 -1.44 1.75
C THR A 43 -19.29 -2.57 2.68
N TYR A 44 -20.34 -2.36 3.47
CA TYR A 44 -20.96 -3.43 4.25
C TYR A 44 -21.32 -4.66 3.38
N ALA A 45 -21.75 -4.45 2.13
CA ALA A 45 -22.20 -5.53 1.26
C ALA A 45 -21.05 -6.35 0.65
N ASN A 46 -19.90 -5.73 0.33
CA ASN A 46 -18.80 -6.40 -0.36
C ASN A 46 -17.57 -6.67 0.53
N TYR A 47 -17.66 -6.43 1.85
CA TYR A 47 -16.54 -6.49 2.78
C TYR A 47 -15.67 -7.74 2.61
N LEU A 48 -16.25 -8.93 2.57
CA LEU A 48 -15.49 -10.18 2.43
C LEU A 48 -14.75 -10.27 1.09
N SER A 49 -15.37 -9.84 -0.01
CA SER A 49 -14.70 -9.80 -1.32
C SER A 49 -13.54 -8.80 -1.30
N ALA A 50 -13.79 -7.61 -0.74
CA ALA A 50 -12.77 -6.57 -0.63
C ALA A 50 -11.57 -7.02 0.23
N GLN A 51 -11.81 -7.73 1.35
CA GLN A 51 -10.73 -8.32 2.15
C GLN A 51 -9.94 -9.37 1.35
N LYS A 52 -10.63 -10.26 0.63
CA LYS A 52 -9.99 -11.28 -0.22
C LYS A 52 -9.12 -10.65 -1.32
N GLU A 53 -9.56 -9.55 -1.91
CA GLU A 53 -8.81 -8.81 -2.93
C GLU A 53 -7.67 -7.96 -2.36
N THR A 54 -7.76 -7.60 -1.08
CA THR A 54 -6.74 -6.81 -0.36
C THR A 54 -5.63 -7.71 0.18
N ALA A 55 -5.95 -8.93 0.62
CA ALA A 55 -4.99 -9.86 1.20
C ALA A 55 -3.70 -10.09 0.38
N PRO A 56 -3.73 -10.19 -0.97
CA PRO A 56 -2.53 -10.37 -1.78
C PRO A 56 -1.50 -9.25 -1.66
N TYR A 57 -1.89 -8.05 -1.22
CA TYR A 57 -0.95 -6.94 -1.01
C TYR A 57 -0.03 -7.18 0.19
N PHE A 58 -0.36 -8.11 1.08
CA PHE A 58 0.36 -8.35 2.33
C PHE A 58 1.24 -9.60 2.24
N THR A 59 2.27 -9.65 3.09
CA THR A 59 2.86 -10.94 3.48
C THR A 59 1.86 -11.69 4.37
N SER A 60 2.03 -13.02 4.51
CA SER A 60 1.16 -13.81 5.39
C SER A 60 1.12 -13.26 6.82
N GLU A 61 2.28 -12.92 7.39
CA GLU A 61 2.40 -12.36 8.74
C GLU A 61 1.78 -10.96 8.82
N GLY A 62 2.04 -10.11 7.83
CA GLY A 62 1.47 -8.76 7.75
C GLY A 62 -0.06 -8.79 7.69
N TRP A 63 -0.64 -9.73 6.94
CA TRP A 63 -2.08 -9.92 6.85
C TRP A 63 -2.70 -10.37 8.16
N ILE A 64 -2.07 -11.33 8.85
CA ILE A 64 -2.53 -11.82 10.16
C ILE A 64 -2.51 -10.67 11.19
N ALA A 65 -1.42 -9.90 11.23
CA ALA A 65 -1.30 -8.75 12.13
C ALA A 65 -2.34 -7.68 11.82
N TYR A 66 -2.51 -7.32 10.55
CA TYR A 66 -3.49 -6.35 10.09
C TYR A 66 -4.92 -6.77 10.45
N THR A 67 -5.33 -7.99 10.09
CA THR A 67 -6.69 -8.47 10.35
C THR A 67 -6.99 -8.59 11.85
N LYS A 68 -6.02 -8.99 12.66
CA LYS A 68 -6.13 -8.97 14.13
C LYS A 68 -6.40 -7.56 14.64
N ALA A 69 -5.62 -6.56 14.20
CA ALA A 69 -5.82 -5.16 14.58
C ALA A 69 -7.17 -4.60 14.08
N LEU A 70 -7.55 -4.91 12.84
CA LEU A 70 -8.82 -4.49 12.25
C LEU A 70 -10.01 -5.04 13.05
N ASN A 71 -10.00 -6.33 13.39
CA ASN A 71 -11.07 -6.94 14.17
C ASN A 71 -11.12 -6.38 15.60
N ALA A 72 -9.97 -6.12 16.22
CA ALA A 72 -9.90 -5.52 17.56
C ALA A 72 -10.46 -4.08 17.59
N SER A 73 -10.32 -3.33 16.48
CA SER A 73 -10.83 -1.96 16.36
C SER A 73 -12.36 -1.84 16.36
N LYS A 74 -13.07 -2.95 16.12
CA LYS A 74 -14.53 -3.02 15.93
C LYS A 74 -15.07 -2.24 14.72
N VAL A 75 -14.20 -1.69 13.86
CA VAL A 75 -14.61 -0.95 12.65
C VAL A 75 -15.47 -1.80 11.70
N PRO A 76 -15.13 -3.08 11.39
CA PRO A 76 -15.97 -3.89 10.51
C PRO A 76 -17.41 -4.06 11.03
N GLN A 77 -17.57 -4.20 12.34
CA GLN A 77 -18.87 -4.35 12.99
C GLN A 77 -19.69 -3.06 12.86
N GLU A 78 -19.07 -1.90 13.06
CA GLU A 78 -19.73 -0.60 12.85
C GLU A 78 -20.10 -0.37 11.37
N VAL A 79 -19.23 -0.79 10.44
CA VAL A 79 -19.54 -0.71 9.00
C VAL A 79 -20.77 -1.57 8.65
N GLN A 80 -20.84 -2.80 9.18
CA GLN A 80 -22.00 -3.67 8.98
C GLN A 80 -23.26 -3.11 9.61
N LYS A 81 -23.20 -2.72 10.89
CA LYS A 81 -24.33 -2.23 11.66
C LYS A 81 -24.97 -0.99 11.05
N ASN A 82 -24.15 -0.07 10.55
CA ASN A 82 -24.62 1.22 10.04
C ASN A 82 -24.70 1.27 8.50
N LEU A 83 -24.50 0.13 7.83
CA LEU A 83 -24.55 -0.01 6.37
C LEU A 83 -23.62 0.97 5.65
N TYR A 84 -22.42 1.17 6.19
CA TYR A 84 -21.49 2.15 5.64
C TYR A 84 -20.82 1.67 4.35
N ALA A 85 -20.58 2.62 3.45
CA ALA A 85 -19.52 2.59 2.47
C ALA A 85 -18.29 3.30 3.05
N VAL A 86 -17.13 2.66 2.91
CA VAL A 86 -15.82 3.16 3.34
C VAL A 86 -15.01 3.51 2.09
N SER A 87 -14.49 4.72 2.07
CA SER A 87 -13.55 5.19 1.04
C SER A 87 -12.42 5.97 1.70
N ALA A 88 -11.30 6.11 0.99
CA ALA A 88 -10.21 6.97 1.43
C ALA A 88 -9.60 7.73 0.26
N VAL A 89 -9.00 8.87 0.59
CA VAL A 89 -8.17 9.65 -0.34
C VAL A 89 -6.90 10.11 0.38
N ALA A 90 -5.77 10.15 -0.33
CA ALA A 90 -4.55 10.74 0.20
C ALA A 90 -4.73 12.26 0.37
N THR A 91 -4.31 12.81 1.51
CA THR A 91 -4.38 14.25 1.79
C THR A 91 -3.04 14.96 1.58
N ALA A 92 -1.95 14.20 1.45
CA ALA A 92 -0.64 14.68 1.03
C ALA A 92 0.15 13.54 0.37
N PRO A 93 1.21 13.84 -0.39
CA PRO A 93 2.08 12.82 -0.98
C PRO A 93 2.71 11.88 0.08
N PRO A 94 2.92 10.59 -0.24
CA PRO A 94 3.58 9.66 0.65
C PRO A 94 5.06 9.99 0.82
N VAL A 95 5.58 9.77 2.04
CA VAL A 95 7.00 9.93 2.39
C VAL A 95 7.64 8.55 2.53
N LEU A 96 8.71 8.31 1.77
CA LEU A 96 9.49 7.07 1.81
C LEU A 96 10.66 7.19 2.78
N SER A 97 10.90 6.15 3.57
CA SER A 97 12.13 5.93 4.34
C SER A 97 12.66 4.54 4.06
N THR A 98 13.93 4.43 3.68
CA THR A 98 14.59 3.14 3.43
C THR A 98 15.02 2.53 4.78
N VAL A 99 14.66 1.27 5.02
CA VAL A 99 15.11 0.51 6.20
C VAL A 99 16.38 -0.24 5.83
N ASP A 100 16.35 -0.96 4.71
CA ASP A 100 17.50 -1.65 4.12
C ASP A 100 17.31 -1.80 2.60
N ALA A 101 18.14 -2.62 1.93
CA ALA A 101 18.10 -2.79 0.49
C ALA A 101 16.78 -3.35 -0.07
N THR A 102 15.99 -4.05 0.75
CA THR A 102 14.75 -4.71 0.35
C THR A 102 13.54 -4.31 1.21
N HIS A 103 13.72 -3.46 2.22
CA HIS A 103 12.67 -2.99 3.12
C HIS A 103 12.54 -1.48 3.17
N TRP A 104 11.29 -1.02 3.19
CA TRP A 104 10.94 0.39 3.25
C TRP A 104 9.81 0.64 4.24
N THR A 105 9.75 1.87 4.73
CA THR A 105 8.59 2.43 5.41
C THR A 105 8.00 3.55 4.57
N VAL A 106 6.69 3.51 4.32
CA VAL A 106 5.95 4.60 3.71
C VAL A 106 5.00 5.21 4.73
N THR A 107 5.07 6.52 4.90
CA THR A 107 4.11 7.27 5.72
C THR A 107 3.22 8.12 4.82
N MET A 108 1.90 8.00 4.97
CA MET A 108 0.94 8.75 4.15
C MET A 108 -0.27 9.18 4.98
N PRO A 109 -0.61 10.48 5.00
CA PRO A 109 -1.86 10.94 5.58
C PRO A 109 -3.01 10.68 4.59
N VAL A 110 -4.13 10.17 5.11
CA VAL A 110 -5.34 9.88 4.35
C VAL A 110 -6.58 10.39 5.09
N LEU A 111 -7.59 10.79 4.33
CA LEU A 111 -8.93 11.08 4.82
C LEU A 111 -9.80 9.85 4.54
N VAL A 112 -10.23 9.16 5.59
CA VAL A 112 -11.17 8.04 5.49
C VAL A 112 -12.58 8.56 5.71
N GLN A 113 -13.50 8.18 4.83
CA GLN A 113 -14.90 8.53 4.88
C GLN A 113 -15.75 7.28 5.12
N TYR A 114 -16.61 7.35 6.12
CA TYR A 114 -17.64 6.37 6.42
C TYR A 114 -18.99 7.02 6.12
N GLN A 115 -19.74 6.48 5.17
CA GLN A 115 -20.98 7.12 4.72
C GLN A 115 -22.11 6.13 4.48
N ASN A 116 -23.34 6.56 4.78
CA ASN A 116 -24.59 5.98 4.29
C ASN A 116 -25.51 7.15 3.86
N PRO A 117 -26.74 6.92 3.37
CA PRO A 117 -27.61 7.99 2.89
C PRO A 117 -27.97 9.08 3.91
N GLN A 118 -27.84 8.79 5.22
CA GLN A 118 -28.29 9.67 6.31
C GLN A 118 -27.13 10.25 7.13
N TYR A 119 -25.93 9.68 7.01
CA TYR A 119 -24.80 9.97 7.87
C TYR A 119 -23.49 9.88 7.12
N GLN A 120 -22.64 10.87 7.35
CA GLN A 120 -21.28 10.89 6.87
C GLN A 120 -20.33 11.28 8.00
N GLN A 121 -19.28 10.48 8.16
CA GLN A 121 -18.20 10.73 9.10
C GLN A 121 -16.87 10.69 8.36
N GLN A 122 -15.99 11.60 8.71
CA GLN A 122 -14.65 11.71 8.17
C GLN A 122 -13.61 11.56 9.28
N GLN A 123 -12.49 10.93 8.95
CA GLN A 123 -11.41 10.67 9.88
C GLN A 123 -10.06 10.84 9.18
N ASN A 124 -9.23 11.74 9.69
CA ASN A 124 -7.86 11.89 9.21
C ASN A 124 -6.96 10.87 9.90
N LEU A 125 -6.31 10.04 9.09
CA LEU A 125 -5.41 8.99 9.55
C LEU A 125 -4.00 9.21 8.99
N LYS A 126 -2.99 8.96 9.82
CA LYS A 126 -1.61 8.78 9.40
C LYS A 126 -1.38 7.29 9.27
N ILE A 127 -1.15 6.84 8.04
CA ILE A 127 -0.81 5.45 7.76
C ILE A 127 0.70 5.30 7.77
N VAL A 128 1.20 4.30 8.49
CA VAL A 128 2.60 3.88 8.46
C VAL A 128 2.63 2.45 7.93
N LEU A 129 3.21 2.29 6.75
CA LEU A 129 3.23 1.05 5.98
C LEU A 129 4.65 0.51 5.91
N GLY A 130 4.87 -0.69 6.45
CA GLY A 130 6.10 -1.46 6.21
C GLY A 130 5.96 -2.24 4.91
N ILE A 131 6.98 -2.18 4.05
CA ILE A 131 7.00 -2.78 2.72
C ILE A 131 8.28 -3.59 2.57
N THR A 132 8.19 -4.73 1.89
CA THR A 132 9.32 -5.53 1.44
C THR A 132 9.16 -5.91 -0.04
N LEU A 133 10.24 -6.39 -0.66
CA LEU A 133 10.14 -7.10 -1.93
C LEU A 133 9.29 -8.37 -1.77
N ALA A 134 8.40 -8.61 -2.72
CA ALA A 134 7.54 -9.77 -2.68
C ALA A 134 8.32 -11.09 -2.88
N SER A 135 8.08 -12.05 -2.00
CA SER A 135 8.47 -13.44 -2.19
C SER A 135 7.62 -14.11 -3.28
N SER A 136 8.13 -15.19 -3.88
CA SER A 136 7.38 -15.97 -4.89
C SER A 136 6.01 -16.41 -4.34
N GLY A 137 4.93 -16.06 -5.07
CA GLY A 137 3.55 -16.40 -4.71
C GLY A 137 2.87 -15.47 -3.70
N GLN A 138 3.52 -14.37 -3.30
CA GLN A 138 2.95 -13.33 -2.44
C GLN A 138 3.11 -11.96 -3.10
N GLY A 139 2.41 -10.96 -2.54
CA GLY A 139 2.55 -9.59 -2.97
C GLY A 139 1.86 -9.27 -4.30
N VAL A 140 1.90 -8.00 -4.66
CA VAL A 140 1.33 -7.44 -5.88
C VAL A 140 2.42 -6.61 -6.55
N ARG A 141 2.68 -6.83 -7.85
CA ARG A 141 3.69 -6.09 -8.63
C ARG A 141 5.10 -6.04 -7.99
N GLY A 142 5.49 -7.12 -7.31
CA GLY A 142 6.84 -7.26 -6.74
C GLY A 142 7.03 -6.67 -5.34
N PHE A 143 5.97 -6.17 -4.69
CA PHE A 143 6.02 -5.66 -3.32
C PHE A 143 4.98 -6.34 -2.42
N ALA A 144 5.25 -6.36 -1.12
CA ALA A 144 4.34 -6.88 -0.11
C ALA A 144 4.38 -6.03 1.16
N ILE A 145 3.22 -5.85 1.80
CA ILE A 145 3.06 -5.16 3.08
C ILE A 145 3.47 -6.10 4.20
N THR A 146 4.46 -5.68 5.00
CA THR A 146 4.89 -6.39 6.21
C THR A 146 4.19 -5.88 7.46
N SER A 147 3.78 -4.61 7.48
CA SER A 147 3.02 -4.02 8.58
C SER A 147 2.14 -2.87 8.11
N PHE A 148 0.96 -2.72 8.73
CA PHE A 148 0.01 -1.66 8.43
C PHE A 148 -0.50 -1.06 9.73
N GLN A 149 -0.13 0.20 10.00
CA GLN A 149 -0.53 0.92 11.21
C GLN A 149 -1.29 2.18 10.81
N SER A 150 -2.39 2.46 11.51
CA SER A 150 -3.16 3.69 11.33
C SER A 150 -3.27 4.44 12.65
N HIS A 151 -2.99 5.74 12.61
CA HIS A 151 -3.07 6.63 13.76
C HIS A 151 -4.00 7.79 13.45
N VAL A 152 -4.91 8.10 14.37
CA VAL A 152 -5.78 9.27 14.25
C VAL A 152 -4.94 10.55 14.33
N ILE A 153 -4.99 11.39 13.30
CA ILE A 153 -4.33 12.70 13.26
C ILE A 153 -5.22 13.74 13.92
N THR A 154 -6.51 13.72 13.59
CA THR A 154 -7.53 14.61 14.16
C THR A 154 -8.75 13.80 14.57
N PRO A 155 -9.47 14.19 15.64
CA PRO A 155 -10.70 13.53 16.05
C PRO A 155 -11.68 13.38 14.87
N PRO A 156 -12.45 12.27 14.78
CA PRO A 156 -13.44 12.10 13.73
C PRO A 156 -14.48 13.22 13.76
N CYS A 157 -14.84 13.73 12.59
CA CYS A 157 -15.87 14.74 12.43
C CYS A 157 -17.10 14.16 11.74
N ARG A 158 -18.28 14.63 12.15
CA ARG A 158 -19.55 14.36 11.46
C ARG A 158 -19.78 15.46 10.44
N CYS A 159 -20.04 15.09 9.20
CA CYS A 159 -20.46 16.06 8.20
C CYS A 159 -21.94 16.38 8.47
N MET A 160 -22.23 17.65 8.77
CA MET A 160 -23.62 18.12 8.78
C MET A 160 -24.11 18.25 7.33
N PRO A 161 -25.36 17.89 7.01
CA PRO A 161 -25.95 18.21 5.71
C PRO A 161 -25.85 19.72 5.49
N ALA A 162 -25.45 20.15 4.29
CA ALA A 162 -25.49 21.57 3.96
C ALA A 162 -26.92 22.10 4.18
N SER A 163 -27.06 23.17 4.96
CA SER A 163 -28.33 23.88 5.07
C SER A 163 -28.64 24.48 3.70
N ASN A 164 -29.69 23.98 3.05
CA ASN A 164 -30.25 24.58 1.83
C ASN A 164 -30.77 25.99 2.11
#